data_AF-A0A7V5V6B0-F1
#
_entry.id   AF-A0A7V5V6B0-F1
#
_cell.length_a   1.000
_cell.length_b   1.000
_cell.length_c   1.000
_cell.angle_alpha   90.00
_cell.angle_beta   90.00
_cell.angle_gamma   90.00
#
_symmetry.space_group_name_H-M   'P 1'
#
loop_
_entity.id
_entity.type
_entity.pdbx_description
1 polymer ?
#
loop_
_entity_poly.entity_id
_entity_poly.type
_entity_poly.pdbx_seq_one_letter_code
_entity_poly.pdbx_strand_id
1 'polypeptide(L)'
;MEKLVAELKKLVEFKDDIDMGDVVLIAAENPQMLAFAVITDIVRDTTRKDPWWHVSMRMLSVPLQSVTWTLRTDQMCGREIFTMGGDKRFMAPVLVLPDDEGKADSDAPASKINVERQKEGPGLRIVK
;
A
#
# COMPACT_ATOMS: atom_id res chain seq x y z
N MET A 1 -13.84 -18.93 4.05
CA MET A 1 -12.64 -18.09 3.78
C MET A 1 -11.34 -18.87 3.48
N GLU A 2 -10.85 -19.77 4.35
CA GLU A 2 -9.48 -20.36 4.20
C GLU A 2 -9.23 -21.07 2.86
N LYS A 3 -10.21 -21.84 2.35
CA LYS A 3 -10.11 -22.50 1.04
C LYS A 3 -9.96 -21.51 -0.11
N LEU A 4 -10.67 -20.37 -0.06
CA LEU A 4 -10.59 -19.33 -1.08
C LEU A 4 -9.18 -18.71 -1.12
N VAL A 5 -8.63 -18.39 0.05
CA VAL A 5 -7.26 -17.85 0.17
C VAL A 5 -6.23 -18.85 -0.36
N ALA A 6 -6.38 -20.14 -0.06
CA ALA A 6 -5.49 -21.18 -0.56
C ALA A 6 -5.50 -21.29 -2.10
N GLU A 7 -6.66 -21.13 -2.73
CA GLU A 7 -6.76 -21.10 -4.20
C GLU A 7 -6.17 -19.81 -4.78
N LEU A 8 -6.41 -18.65 -4.15
CA LEU A 8 -5.83 -17.38 -4.58
C LEU A 8 -4.30 -17.39 -4.55
N LYS A 9 -3.69 -18.00 -3.53
CA LYS A 9 -2.23 -18.18 -3.41
C LYS A 9 -1.62 -19.07 -4.51
N LYS A 10 -2.42 -19.83 -5.25
CA LYS A 10 -1.95 -20.60 -6.41
C LYS A 10 -2.03 -19.80 -7.71
N LEU A 11 -2.86 -18.77 -7.76
CA LEU A 11 -3.19 -18.01 -8.96
C LEU A 11 -2.48 -16.65 -9.03
N VAL A 12 -2.12 -16.10 -7.87
CA VAL A 12 -1.57 -14.76 -7.73
C VAL A 12 -0.30 -14.82 -6.88
N GLU A 13 0.75 -14.15 -7.34
CA GLU A 13 1.97 -13.97 -6.57
C GLU A 13 1.76 -12.84 -5.55
N PHE A 14 1.90 -13.19 -4.27
CA PHE A 14 1.79 -12.26 -3.16
C PHE A 14 3.18 -11.83 -2.71
N LYS A 15 3.28 -10.58 -2.26
CA LYS A 15 4.49 -9.99 -1.67
C LYS A 15 4.40 -10.07 -0.14
N ASP A 16 5.55 -10.11 0.54
CA ASP A 16 5.63 -10.21 2.01
C ASP A 16 5.67 -8.86 2.74
N ASP A 17 5.98 -7.80 2.01
CA ASP A 17 6.03 -6.41 2.42
C ASP A 17 5.08 -5.55 1.58
N ILE A 18 4.77 -4.35 2.08
CA ILE A 18 3.79 -3.44 1.49
C ILE A 18 4.35 -2.03 1.49
N ASP A 19 4.25 -1.34 0.36
CA ASP A 19 4.68 0.05 0.20
C ASP A 19 3.58 0.93 -0.44
N MET A 20 3.77 2.25 -0.42
CA MET A 20 2.89 3.20 -1.09
C MET A 20 2.88 2.93 -2.61
N GLY A 21 1.68 2.90 -3.19
CA GLY A 21 1.49 2.60 -4.61
C GLY A 21 1.34 1.11 -4.94
N ASP A 22 1.64 0.21 -4.00
CA ASP A 22 1.39 -1.22 -4.19
C ASP A 22 -0.10 -1.50 -4.38
N VAL A 23 -0.41 -2.50 -5.19
CA VAL A 23 -1.77 -3.02 -5.35
C VAL A 23 -1.97 -4.18 -4.38
N VAL A 24 -3.11 -4.20 -3.73
CA VAL A 24 -3.51 -5.25 -2.78
C VAL A 24 -4.76 -5.95 -3.28
N LEU A 25 -4.83 -7.26 -3.05
CA LEU A 25 -6.04 -8.05 -3.23
C LEU A 25 -6.74 -8.20 -1.88
N ILE A 26 -8.03 -7.88 -1.86
CA ILE A 26 -8.89 -7.94 -0.69
C ILE A 26 -9.97 -8.99 -0.94
N ALA A 27 -10.09 -9.96 -0.03
CA ALA A 27 -11.17 -10.94 -0.01
C ALA A 27 -11.98 -10.82 1.30
N ALA A 28 -13.29 -10.69 1.19
CA ALA A 28 -14.23 -10.62 2.32
C ALA A 28 -15.33 -11.68 2.17
N GLU A 29 -15.79 -12.24 3.29
CA GLU A 29 -16.81 -13.31 3.30
C GLU A 29 -18.24 -12.75 3.26
N ASN A 30 -18.54 -11.66 3.98
CA ASN A 30 -19.85 -10.99 3.93
C ASN A 30 -19.72 -9.45 3.82
N PRO A 31 -20.33 -8.82 2.79
CA PRO A 31 -20.74 -9.48 1.55
C PRO A 31 -19.52 -10.15 0.89
N GLN A 32 -19.75 -11.26 0.18
CA GLN A 32 -18.67 -11.94 -0.53
C GLN A 32 -18.09 -10.98 -1.57
N MET A 33 -16.87 -10.52 -1.35
CA MET A 33 -16.25 -9.46 -2.13
C MET A 33 -14.80 -9.82 -2.42
N LEU A 34 -14.43 -9.73 -3.70
CA LEU A 34 -13.05 -9.80 -4.15
C LEU A 34 -12.76 -8.50 -4.89
N ALA A 35 -11.79 -7.74 -4.41
CA ALA A 35 -11.47 -6.43 -4.96
C ALA A 35 -9.97 -6.16 -4.95
N PHE A 36 -9.51 -5.37 -5.92
CA PHE A 36 -8.20 -4.77 -5.88
C PHE A 36 -8.29 -3.36 -5.30
N ALA A 37 -7.23 -2.94 -4.62
CA ALA A 37 -7.07 -1.56 -4.17
C ALA A 37 -5.62 -1.13 -4.33
N VAL A 38 -5.38 0.18 -4.46
CA VAL A 38 -4.03 0.77 -4.46
C VAL A 38 -3.79 1.41 -3.09
N ILE A 39 -2.62 1.15 -2.51
CA ILE A 39 -2.20 1.81 -1.27
C ILE A 39 -1.88 3.27 -1.55
N THR A 40 -2.50 4.16 -0.77
CA THR A 40 -2.29 5.60 -0.88
C THR A 40 -1.52 6.20 0.29
N ASP A 41 -1.56 5.58 1.46
CA ASP A 41 -0.86 6.03 2.66
C ASP A 41 -0.76 4.91 3.70
N ILE A 42 0.33 4.89 4.46
CA ILE A 42 0.59 3.94 5.55
C ILE A 42 1.15 4.72 6.75
N VAL A 43 0.40 4.81 7.84
CA VAL A 43 0.78 5.59 9.03
C VAL A 43 0.74 4.71 10.28
N ARG A 44 1.78 4.74 11.10
CA ARG A 44 1.82 4.00 12.37
C ARG A 44 0.86 4.61 13.39
N ASP A 45 0.00 3.80 14.00
CA ASP A 45 -0.82 4.20 15.13
C ASP A 45 0.04 4.23 16.40
N THR A 46 0.45 5.43 16.81
CA THR A 46 1.29 5.64 18.00
C THR A 46 0.52 5.51 19.33
N THR A 47 -0.80 5.37 19.30
CA THR A 47 -1.62 5.23 20.51
C THR A 47 -1.61 3.80 21.07
N ARG A 48 -1.17 2.83 20.27
CA ARG A 48 -1.09 1.40 20.61
C ARG A 48 0.37 1.02 20.93
N LYS A 49 0.56 0.14 21.92
CA LYS A 49 1.88 -0.44 22.22
C LYS A 49 2.34 -1.39 21.12
N ASP A 50 1.41 -2.18 20.60
CA ASP A 50 1.65 -3.09 19.48
C ASP A 50 1.72 -2.33 18.15
N PRO A 51 2.41 -2.86 17.13
CA PRO A 51 2.55 -2.21 15.82
C PRO A 51 1.23 -2.30 15.03
N TRP A 52 0.36 -1.33 15.25
CA TRP A 52 -0.86 -1.10 14.47
C TRP A 52 -0.61 0.02 13.45
N TRP A 53 -1.27 -0.08 12.31
CA TRP A 53 -1.10 0.82 11.18
C TRP A 53 -2.46 1.26 10.64
N HIS A 54 -2.59 2.54 10.36
CA HIS A 54 -3.65 3.10 9.53
C HIS A 54 -3.22 3.01 8.07
N VAL A 55 -3.92 2.18 7.31
CA VAL A 55 -3.64 1.97 5.89
C VAL A 55 -4.79 2.57 5.09
N SER A 56 -4.49 3.60 4.30
CA SER A 56 -5.45 4.27 3.43
C SER A 56 -5.33 3.76 2.00
N MET A 57 -6.46 3.38 1.40
CA MET A 57 -6.50 2.68 0.13
C MET A 57 -7.59 3.23 -0.77
N ARG A 58 -7.35 3.16 -2.09
CA ARG A 58 -8.37 3.42 -3.13
C ARG A 58 -8.78 2.12 -3.78
N MET A 59 -10.04 1.74 -3.62
CA MET A 59 -10.64 0.56 -4.23
C MET A 59 -10.73 0.74 -5.75
N LEU A 60 -10.27 -0.25 -6.50
CA LEU A 60 -10.39 -0.35 -7.96
C LEU A 60 -11.70 -1.03 -8.37
N SER A 61 -12.76 -0.84 -7.58
CA SER A 61 -14.13 -1.26 -7.87
C SER A 61 -14.91 -0.10 -8.50
N VAL A 62 -16.04 -0.37 -9.14
CA VAL A 62 -17.00 0.68 -9.53
C VAL A 62 -18.17 0.67 -8.52
N PRO A 63 -18.44 1.78 -7.81
CA PRO A 63 -17.70 3.04 -7.80
C PRO A 63 -16.35 2.92 -7.07
N LEU A 64 -15.38 3.78 -7.42
CA LEU A 64 -14.13 3.86 -6.67
C LEU A 64 -14.43 4.37 -5.27
N GLN A 65 -13.98 3.64 -4.26
CA GLN A 65 -14.19 3.97 -2.85
C GLN A 65 -12.84 4.23 -2.16
N SER A 66 -12.75 5.29 -1.36
CA SER A 66 -11.61 5.52 -0.46
C SER A 66 -11.93 4.95 0.91
N VAL A 67 -11.06 4.07 1.42
CA VAL A 67 -11.25 3.42 2.72
C VAL A 67 -9.94 3.47 3.53
N THR A 68 -10.06 3.62 4.84
CA THR A 68 -8.92 3.55 5.77
C THR A 68 -9.21 2.49 6.81
N TRP A 69 -8.35 1.47 6.88
CA TRP A 69 -8.47 0.37 7.85
C TRP A 69 -7.31 0.41 8.85
N THR A 70 -7.57 0.01 10.09
CA THR A 70 -6.55 -0.14 11.13
C THR A 70 -6.17 -1.61 11.22
N LEU A 71 -4.96 -1.96 10.80
CA LEU A 71 -4.50 -3.35 10.66
C LEU A 71 -3.17 -3.57 11.38
N ARG A 72 -2.91 -4.82 11.77
CA ARG A 72 -1.58 -5.26 12.23
C ARG A 72 -0.68 -5.64 11.04
N THR A 73 0.63 -5.69 11.28
CA THR A 73 1.61 -6.11 10.26
C THR A 73 1.26 -7.46 9.61
N ASP A 74 0.91 -8.47 10.41
CA ASP A 74 0.59 -9.79 9.86
C ASP A 74 -0.72 -9.80 9.04
N GLN A 75 -1.63 -8.86 9.29
CA GLN A 75 -2.90 -8.72 8.58
C GLN A 75 -2.71 -8.04 7.22
N MET A 76 -1.91 -6.97 7.19
CA MET A 76 -1.66 -6.22 5.95
C MET A 76 -0.74 -6.98 4.98
N CYS A 77 0.17 -7.83 5.50
CA CYS A 77 1.07 -8.67 4.71
C CYS A 77 0.47 -10.04 4.32
N GLY A 78 -0.82 -10.31 4.56
CA GLY A 78 -1.44 -11.58 4.17
C GLY A 78 -0.96 -12.83 4.93
N ARG A 79 -0.43 -12.65 6.15
CA ARG A 79 0.07 -13.74 7.01
C ARG A 79 -1.01 -14.34 7.90
N GLU A 80 -2.08 -13.59 8.18
CA GLU A 80 -3.25 -14.09 8.92
C GLU A 80 -4.60 -13.66 8.30
N ILE A 81 -5.63 -14.47 8.53
CA ILE A 81 -7.04 -14.09 8.30
C ILE A 81 -7.54 -13.39 9.56
N PHE A 82 -8.26 -12.28 9.41
CA PHE A 82 -8.75 -11.49 10.53
C PHE A 82 -10.26 -11.25 10.44
N THR A 83 -10.86 -10.87 11.57
CA THR A 83 -12.29 -10.57 11.65
C THR A 83 -12.48 -9.07 11.85
N MET A 84 -13.30 -8.45 11.00
CA MET A 84 -13.67 -7.04 11.12
C MET A 84 -15.18 -6.90 10.92
N GLY A 85 -15.87 -6.36 11.92
CA GLY A 85 -17.33 -6.22 11.90
C GLY A 85 -18.11 -7.53 12.03
N GLY A 86 -17.49 -8.60 12.56
CA GLY A 86 -18.07 -9.94 12.63
C GLY A 86 -17.72 -10.83 11.43
N ASP A 87 -17.16 -10.26 10.36
CA ASP A 87 -16.86 -10.97 9.12
C ASP A 87 -15.37 -11.25 8.95
N LYS A 88 -15.07 -12.47 8.47
CA LYS A 88 -13.70 -12.88 8.11
C LYS A 88 -13.25 -12.14 6.85
N ARG A 89 -12.00 -11.67 6.87
CA ARG A 89 -11.35 -10.90 5.80
C ARG A 89 -9.89 -11.35 5.61
N PHE A 90 -9.41 -11.20 4.39
CA PHE A 90 -8.03 -11.44 4.00
C PHE A 90 -7.55 -10.28 3.11
N MET A 91 -6.34 -9.82 3.35
CA MET A 91 -5.69 -8.75 2.59
C MET A 91 -4.24 -9.13 2.38
N ALA A 92 -3.73 -8.97 1.16
CA ALA A 92 -2.33 -9.18 0.85
C ALA A 92 -1.89 -8.31 -0.34
N PRO A 93 -0.65 -7.78 -0.32
CA PRO A 93 -0.08 -7.11 -1.48
C PRO A 93 0.20 -8.11 -2.59
N VAL A 94 -0.13 -7.72 -3.81
CA VAL A 94 0.03 -8.54 -5.01
C VAL A 94 1.06 -7.92 -5.93
N LEU A 95 1.83 -8.77 -6.60
CA LEU A 95 2.71 -8.31 -7.67
C LEU A 95 1.84 -7.96 -8.89
N VAL A 96 1.86 -6.69 -9.31
CA VAL A 96 1.17 -6.27 -10.53
C VAL A 96 2.21 -6.16 -11.63
N LEU A 97 2.28 -7.25 -12.40
CA LEU A 97 3.25 -7.56 -13.47
C LEU A 97 4.55 -8.19 -12.94
N PRO A 98 4.90 -9.41 -13.36
CA PRO A 98 6.30 -9.75 -13.47
C PRO A 98 6.83 -8.90 -14.63
N ASP A 99 7.72 -7.98 -14.31
CA ASP A 99 8.64 -7.45 -15.29
C ASP A 99 9.38 -8.64 -15.91
N ASP A 100 8.99 -9.06 -17.12
CA ASP A 100 9.90 -9.80 -18.02
C ASP A 100 10.92 -8.77 -18.55
N GLU A 101 11.63 -8.12 -17.63
CA GLU A 101 12.69 -7.17 -17.92
C GLU A 101 14.01 -7.82 -17.52
N GLY A 102 14.54 -8.58 -18.48
CA GLY A 102 15.96 -8.58 -18.82
C GLY A 102 16.99 -8.79 -17.70
N LYS A 103 17.67 -9.93 -17.75
CA LYS A 103 19.11 -9.94 -17.43
C LYS A 103 19.82 -8.82 -18.21
N ALA A 104 20.32 -7.78 -17.53
CA ALA A 104 21.50 -7.04 -17.95
C ALA A 104 22.02 -6.13 -16.82
N ASP A 105 23.07 -6.63 -16.19
CA ASP A 105 24.23 -5.93 -15.61
C ASP A 105 24.09 -4.66 -14.76
N SER A 106 24.57 -4.84 -13.53
CA SER A 106 25.31 -3.87 -12.75
C SER A 106 26.29 -3.02 -13.57
N ASP A 107 26.06 -1.70 -13.62
CA ASP A 107 27.08 -0.72 -13.29
C ASP A 107 26.46 0.66 -12.99
N ALA A 108 27.06 1.37 -12.05
CA ALA A 108 26.60 2.53 -11.27
C ALA A 108 26.46 3.86 -12.09
N PRO A 109 26.23 5.08 -11.51
CA PRO A 109 26.11 5.43 -10.09
C PRO A 109 25.02 6.45 -9.69
N ALA A 110 24.85 6.53 -8.36
CA ALA A 110 24.03 7.45 -7.60
C ALA A 110 24.22 8.93 -7.93
N SER A 111 23.11 9.64 -8.16
CA SER A 111 23.06 11.11 -8.21
C SER A 111 22.59 11.67 -6.87
N LYS A 112 23.50 12.35 -6.17
CA LYS A 112 23.20 13.18 -5.01
C LYS A 112 22.59 14.50 -5.51
N ILE A 113 21.36 14.81 -5.12
CA ILE A 113 20.83 16.16 -5.32
C ILE A 113 21.04 16.98 -4.05
N ASN A 114 21.91 17.97 -4.20
CA ASN A 114 22.30 19.00 -3.25
C ASN A 114 21.22 20.10 -3.28
N VAL A 115 20.54 20.36 -2.16
CA VAL A 115 19.54 21.44 -2.06
C VAL A 115 20.27 22.74 -1.73
N GLU A 116 20.52 23.56 -2.77
CA GLU A 116 21.11 24.88 -2.64
C GLU A 116 20.03 25.94 -2.35
N ARG A 117 20.38 26.82 -1.40
CA ARG A 117 19.54 27.82 -0.75
C ARG A 117 18.96 28.85 -1.72
N GLN A 118 17.65 29.06 -1.64
CA GLN A 118 16.93 30.17 -2.26
C GLN A 118 17.44 31.51 -1.67
N LYS A 119 18.07 32.34 -2.50
CA LYS A 119 18.31 33.77 -2.21
C LYS A 119 17.11 34.55 -2.74
N GLU A 120 16.31 35.11 -1.84
CA GLU A 120 15.37 36.19 -2.16
C GLU A 120 16.14 37.50 -2.40
N GLY A 121 15.68 38.27 -3.38
CA GLY A 121 16.01 39.68 -3.54
C GLY A 121 15.09 40.33 -4.58
N PRO A 122 15.12 41.66 -4.72
CA PRO A 122 15.19 42.68 -3.68
C PRO A 122 13.95 43.60 -3.70
N GLY A 123 13.74 44.32 -2.59
CA GLY A 123 12.60 45.20 -2.35
C GLY A 123 12.46 46.36 -3.34
N LEU A 124 11.21 46.62 -3.72
CA LEU A 124 10.81 47.78 -4.51
C LEU A 124 10.58 48.98 -3.57
N ARG A 125 11.41 50.03 -3.71
CA ARG A 125 11.24 51.33 -3.06
C ARG A 125 10.10 52.10 -3.75
N ILE A 126 9.12 52.55 -2.98
CA ILE A 126 8.16 53.58 -3.40
C ILE A 126 8.66 54.92 -2.87
N VAL A 127 8.90 55.87 -3.78
CA VAL A 127 9.07 57.30 -3.49
C VAL A 127 8.32 58.09 -4.56
N LYS A 128 7.13 58.60 -4.22
CA LYS A 128 6.82 60.02 -4.07
C LYS A 128 5.31 60.22 -3.88
#